data_AF-A0A7W1ELF1-F1
#
_entry.id   AF-A0A7W1ELF1-F1
#
_cell.length_a   1.000
_cell.length_b   1.000
_cell.length_c   1.000
_cell.angle_alpha   90.00
_cell.angle_beta   90.00
_cell.angle_gamma   90.00
#
_symmetry.space_group_name_H-M   'P 1'
#
loop_
_entity.id
_entity.type
_entity.pdbx_description
1 polymer ?
#
loop_
_entity_poly.entity_id
_entity_poly.type
_entity_poly.pdbx_seq_one_letter_code
_entity_poly.pdbx_strand_id
1 'polypeptide(L)' 'MNILVVDDELGLRHTLTLILQAEGHEVRAAPNAASALERLAE' A
#
# COMPACT_ATOMS: atom_id res chain seq x y z
N MET A 1 12.63 -2.12 1.92
CA MET A 1 12.21 -0.93 1.17
C MET A 1 10.86 -0.50 1.70
N ASN A 2 10.56 0.80 1.67
CA ASN A 2 9.27 1.33 2.09
C ASN A 2 8.41 1.51 0.85
N ILE A 3 7.28 0.82 0.81
CA ILE A 3 6.41 0.73 -0.37
C ILE A 3 5.01 1.21 -0.01
N LEU A 4 4.43 2.06 -0.85
CA LEU A 4 3.03 2.49 -0.76
C LEU A 4 2.25 1.92 -1.96
N VAL A 5 1.32 1.01 -1.69
CA VAL A 5 0.42 0.44 -2.71
C VAL A 5 -0.85 1.28 -2.77
N VAL A 6 -1.19 1.80 -3.95
CA VAL A 6 -2.39 2.61 -4.18
C VAL A 6 -3.25 1.94 -5.23
N ASP A 7 -4.42 1.45 -4.81
CA ASP A 7 -5.34 0.71 -5.66
C ASP A 7 -6.76 0.80 -5.07
N ASP A 8 -7.78 1.04 -5.89
CA ASP A 8 -9.17 1.19 -5.45
C ASP A 8 -9.84 -0.15 -5.15
N GLU A 9 -9.34 -1.25 -5.71
CA GLU A 9 -9.85 -2.59 -5.45
C GLU A 9 -9.26 -3.17 -4.16
N LEU A 10 -10.13 -3.48 -3.18
CA LEU A 10 -9.70 -4.03 -1.89
C LEU A 10 -8.95 -5.36 -2.02
N GLY A 11 -9.42 -6.26 -2.89
CA GLY A 11 -8.87 -7.60 -3.04
C GLY A 11 -7.43 -7.57 -3.56
N LEU A 12 -7.20 -6.82 -4.63
CA LEU A 12 -5.87 -6.66 -5.23
C LEU A 12 -4.91 -5.93 -4.27
N ARG A 13 -5.36 -4.80 -3.70
CA ARG A 13 -4.56 -4.04 -2.72
C ARG A 13 -4.11 -4.90 -1.54
N HIS A 14 -5.01 -5.72 -0.99
CA HIS A 14 -4.71 -6.60 0.13
C HIS A 14 -3.71 -7.70 -0.27
N THR A 15 -3.95 -8.35 -1.41
CA THR A 15 -3.07 -9.42 -1.92
C THR A 15 -1.65 -8.93 -2.17
N LEU A 16 -1.49 -7.78 -2.84
CA LEU A 16 -0.17 -7.19 -3.08
C LEU A 16 0.53 -6.80 -1.78
N THR A 17 -0.21 -6.25 -0.81
CA THR A 17 0.35 -5.91 0.50
C THR A 17 0.94 -7.13 1.19
N LEU A 18 0.22 -8.26 1.20
CA LEU A 18 0.69 -9.50 1.83
C LEU A 18 1.93 -10.07 1.15
N ILE A 19 1.97 -10.07 -0.19
CA ILE A 19 3.13 -10.58 -0.96
C ILE A 19 4.38 -9.76 -0.63
N LEU A 20 4.29 -8.43 -0.74
CA LEU A 20 5.43 -7.54 -0.51
C LEU A 20 5.90 -7.55 0.95
N GLN A 21 4.98 -7.70 1.92
CA GLN A 21 5.34 -7.88 3.32
C GLN A 21 6.06 -9.21 3.57
N ALA A 22 5.61 -10.30 2.93
CA ALA A 22 6.28 -11.60 3.01
C ALA A 22 7.70 -11.58 2.43
N GLU A 23 7.97 -10.70 1.46
CA GLU A 23 9.31 -10.43 0.92
C GLU A 23 10.18 -9.54 1.83
N GLY A 24 9.66 -9.10 2.97
CA GLY A 24 10.39 -8.32 3.97
C GLY A 24 10.36 -6.80 3.72
N HIS A 25 9.38 -6.30 2.97
CA HIS A 25 9.19 -4.87 2.77
C HIS A 25 8.27 -4.26 3.84
N GLU A 26 8.51 -2.99 4.18
CA GLU A 26 7.57 -2.20 4.99
C GLU A 26 6.52 -1.62 4.04
N VAL A 27 5.31 -2.18 4.07
CA VAL A 27 4.26 -1.85 3.09
C VAL A 27 3.12 -1.11 3.77
N ARG A 28 2.75 0.01 3.16
CA ARG A 28 1.54 0.79 3.47
C ARG A 28 0.59 0.71 2.28
N ALA A 29 -0.71 0.85 2.52
CA ALA A 29 -1.71 0.76 1.48
C ALA A 29 -2.71 1.92 1.57
N ALA A 30 -3.16 2.43 0.42
CA ALA A 30 -4.18 3.46 0.31
C ALA A 30 -5.24 3.10 -0.76
N PRO A 31 -6.52 3.42 -0.53
CA PRO A 31 -7.59 3.10 -1.48
C PRO A 31 -7.75 4.11 -2.63
N ASN A 32 -7.06 5.24 -2.57
CA ASN A 32 -7.15 6.30 -3.58
C ASN A 32 -5.98 7.28 -3.42
N ALA A 33 -5.85 8.19 -4.39
CA ALA A 33 -4.80 9.19 -4.43
C ALA A 33 -4.81 10.14 -3.22
N ALA A 34 -5.97 10.57 -2.75
CA ALA A 34 -6.07 11.49 -1.61
C ALA A 34 -5.48 10.86 -0.33
N SER A 35 -5.90 9.64 -0.01
CA SER A 35 -5.38 8.91 1.16
C SER A 35 -3.92 8.49 1.01
N ALA A 36 -3.44 8.32 -0.23
CA ALA A 36 -2.03 8.06 -0.50
C ALA A 36 -1.17 9.29 -0.22
N LEU A 37 -1.62 10.48 -0.63
CA LEU A 37 -0.92 11.73 -0.36
C LEU A 37 -0.85 12.05 1.14
N GLU A 38 -1.92 11.81 1.90
CA GLU A 38 -1.90 11.94 3.36
C GLU A 38 -0.81 11.08 4.00
N ARG A 39 -0.65 9.84 3.53
CA ARG A 39 0.38 8.90 4.03
C ARG A 39 1.82 9.25 3.63
N LEU A 40 2.02 10.08 2.60
CA LEU A 40 3.34 10.56 2.20
C LEU A 40 3.77 11.80 2.99
N ALA A 41 2.83 12.48 3.65
CA ALA A 41 3.09 13.64 4.48
C ALA A 41 3.46 13.28 5.93
N GLU A 42 3.36 11.99 6.31
CA GLU A 42 3.79 11.40 7.58
C GLU A 42 5.27 11.00 7.56
#